data_AF-T1GX29-F1
#
_entry.id   AF-T1GX29-F1
#
_cell.length_a   1.000
_cell.length_b   1.000
_cell.length_c   1.000
_cell.angle_alpha   90.00
_cell.angle_beta   90.00
_cell.angle_gamma   90.00
#
_symmetry.space_group_name_H-M   'P 1'
#
loop_
_entity.id
_entity.type
_entity.pdbx_description
1 polymer ?
#
loop_
_entity_poly.entity_id
_entity_poly.type
_entity_poly.pdbx_seq_one_letter_code
_entity_poly.pdbx_strand_id
1 'polypeptide(L)' 'MRLTLDLGNDLPQELLNFCIYVAPQPSHLVILNGNQTLHQVNEKFWKINKPMEMFYSFKKS' A
#
# COMPACT_ATOMS: atom_id res chain seq x y z
N MET A 1 -0.37 5.39 -11.67
CA MET A 1 -0.08 6.01 -10.35
C MET A 1 0.81 5.04 -9.58
N ARG A 2 2.04 5.44 -9.22
CA ARG A 2 2.91 4.68 -8.29
C ARG A 2 2.39 4.89 -6.87
N LEU A 3 2.55 3.89 -5.99
CA LEU A 3 2.10 3.97 -4.59
C LEU A 3 2.94 4.89 -3.70
N THR A 4 4.09 5.36 -4.22
CA THR A 4 4.83 6.45 -3.59
C THR A 4 4.08 7.76 -3.83
N LEU A 5 3.66 8.41 -2.75
CA LEU A 5 3.15 9.78 -2.82
C LEU A 5 4.26 10.65 -3.42
N ASP A 6 4.01 11.26 -4.58
CA ASP A 6 4.93 12.17 -5.28
C ASP A 6 4.94 13.55 -4.60
N LEU A 7 4.97 13.56 -3.26
CA LEU A 7 4.81 14.74 -2.40
C LEU A 7 6.12 15.49 -2.17
N GLY A 8 7.17 15.18 -2.95
CA GLY A 8 8.43 15.91 -2.93
C GLY A 8 9.16 15.89 -1.58
N ASN A 9 10.28 16.61 -1.50
CA ASN A 9 11.09 16.79 -0.29
C ASN A 9 10.36 17.54 0.85
N ASP A 10 9.09 17.88 0.67
CA ASP A 10 8.34 18.79 1.55
C ASP A 10 7.66 18.07 2.73
N LEU A 11 7.66 16.73 2.74
CA LEU A 11 7.17 15.95 3.88
C LEU A 11 8.29 15.54 4.84
N PRO A 12 8.07 15.68 6.16
CA PRO A 12 8.94 15.06 7.16
C PRO A 12 9.17 13.58 6.85
N GLN A 13 10.44 13.12 6.87
CA GLN A 13 10.80 11.73 6.59
C GLN A 13 10.07 10.73 7.52
N GLU A 14 9.71 11.16 8.72
CA GLU A 14 8.92 10.40 9.68
C GLU A 14 7.53 10.03 9.13
N LEU A 15 6.92 10.89 8.32
CA LEU A 15 5.64 10.63 7.65
C LEU A 15 5.77 9.66 6.47
N LEU A 16 6.99 9.41 5.99
CA LEU A 16 7.28 8.42 4.94
C LEU A 16 7.58 7.03 5.53
N ASN A 17 7.68 6.92 6.86
CA ASN A 17 7.99 5.67 7.55
C ASN A 17 6.75 4.81 7.80
N PHE A 18 6.01 4.49 6.74
CA PHE A 18 4.81 3.65 6.82
C PHE A 18 4.87 2.47 5.84
N CYS A 19 4.04 1.46 6.10
CA CYS A 19 3.77 0.34 5.22
C CYS A 19 2.31 0.39 4.80
N ILE A 20 2.04 -0.02 3.56
CA ILE A 20 0.69 -0.30 3.07
C ILE A 20 0.54 -1.82 2.92
N TYR A 21 -0.62 -2.34 3.28
CA TYR A 21 -0.99 -3.74 3.19
C TYR A 21 -2.26 -3.91 2.37
N VAL A 22 -2.41 -5.04 1.70
CA VAL A 22 -3.68 -5.50 1.10
C VAL A 22 -4.14 -6.77 1.81
N ALA A 23 -5.45 -6.94 1.97
CA ALA A 23 -6.04 -8.14 2.57
C ALA A 23 -6.78 -8.99 1.53
N PRO A 24 -6.10 -9.81 0.72
CA PRO A 24 -6.76 -10.64 -0.28
C PRO A 24 -7.68 -11.71 0.32
N GLN A 25 -7.46 -12.05 1.59
CA GLN A 25 -8.30 -12.93 2.40
C GLN A 25 -8.44 -12.35 3.81
N PRO A 26 -9.55 -12.64 4.53
CA PRO A 26 -9.70 -12.22 5.92
C PRO A 26 -8.50 -12.62 6.77
N SER A 27 -8.02 -11.71 7.61
CA SER A 27 -6.88 -11.91 8.52
C SER A 27 -5.53 -12.17 7.85
N HIS A 28 -5.42 -12.07 6.52
CA HIS A 28 -4.16 -12.21 5.80
C HIS A 28 -3.74 -10.86 5.21
N LEU A 29 -2.77 -10.20 5.85
CA LEU A 29 -2.21 -8.93 5.39
C LEU A 29 -0.92 -9.15 4.60
N VAL A 30 -0.88 -8.63 3.38
CA VAL A 30 0.30 -8.68 2.50
C VAL A 30 0.89 -7.27 2.35
N ILE A 31 2.17 -7.08 2.71
CA ILE A 31 2.87 -5.81 2.52
C ILE A 31 3.07 -5.52 1.02
N LEU A 32 2.76 -4.29 0.62
CA LEU A 32 2.95 -3.83 -0.75
C LEU A 32 4.32 -3.16 -0.94
N ASN A 33 4.92 -3.35 -2.11
CA ASN A 33 6.12 -2.62 -2.50
C ASN A 33 5.71 -1.27 -3.14
N GLY A 34 6.38 -0.18 -2.74
CA GLY A 34 6.12 1.16 -3.26
C GLY A 34 6.31 1.31 -4.78
N ASN A 35 7.00 0.37 -5.42
CA ASN A 35 7.18 0.35 -6.88
C ASN A 35 6.00 -0.24 -7.67
N GLN A 36 4.98 -0.76 -7.00
CA GLN A 36 3.80 -1.34 -7.65
C GLN A 36 2.73 -0.28 -7.90
N THR A 37 1.93 -0.46 -8.96
CA THR A 37 0.71 0.32 -9.19
C THR A 37 -0.51 -0.37 -8.58
N LEU A 38 -1.57 0.38 -8.26
CA LEU A 38 -2.83 -0.20 -7.80
C LEU A 38 -3.43 -1.22 -8.79
N HIS A 39 -3.22 -1.01 -10.08
CA HIS A 39 -3.63 -1.97 -11.10
C HIS A 39 -2.86 -3.30 -10.97
N GLN A 40 -1.53 -3.24 -10.81
CA GLN A 40 -0.72 -4.44 -10.57
C GLN A 40 -1.07 -5.14 -9.26
N VAL A 41 -1.41 -4.39 -8.20
CA VAL A 41 -1.89 -4.95 -6.93
C VAL A 41 -3.24 -5.64 -7.12
N ASN A 42 -4.16 -5.04 -7.89
CA ASN A 42 -5.46 -5.64 -8.20
C ASN A 42 -5.34 -6.97 -8.92
N GLU A 43 -4.57 -6.99 -10.01
CA GLU A 43 -4.34 -8.18 -10.83
C GLU A 43 -3.61 -9.28 -10.07
N LYS A 44 -2.79 -8.93 -9.07
CA LYS A 44 -1.99 -9.92 -8.32
C LYS A 44 -2.72 -10.47 -7.10
N PHE A 45 -3.33 -9.60 -6.29
CA PHE A 45 -3.81 -9.97 -4.95
C PHE A 45 -5.34 -9.90 -4.82
N TRP A 46 -5.99 -8.88 -5.37
CA TRP A 46 -7.42 -8.64 -5.11
C TRP A 46 -8.34 -9.48 -6.00
N LYS A 47 -8.22 -9.35 -7.33
CA LYS A 47 -8.88 -10.19 -8.36
C LYS A 47 -10.40 -10.38 -8.21
N ILE A 48 -11.08 -9.50 -7.49
CA ILE A 48 -12.54 -9.55 -7.32
C ILE A 48 -13.17 -8.22 -7.73
N ASN A 49 -14.40 -8.28 -8.23
CA ASN A 49 -15.16 -7.09 -8.61
C ASN A 49 -15.82 -6.43 -7.39
N LYS A 50 -14.98 -6.03 -6.42
CA LYS A 50 -15.34 -5.27 -5.22
C LYS A 50 -14.27 -4.19 -4.98
N PRO A 51 -14.56 -3.13 -4.22
CA PRO A 51 -13.54 -2.16 -3.82
C PRO A 51 -12.40 -2.83 -3.05
N MET A 52 -11.14 -2.54 -3.43
CA MET A 52 -9.97 -3.13 -2.79
C MET A 52 -9.76 -2.59 -1.38
N GLU A 53 -9.70 -3.49 -0.41
CA GLU A 53 -9.42 -3.15 0.98
C GLU A 53 -7.90 -3.09 1.24
N MET A 54 -7.45 -1.96 1.80
CA MET A 54 -6.05 -1.68 2.08
C MET A 54 -5.89 -1.13 3.50
N PHE A 55 -4.78 -1.47 4.15
CA PHE A 55 -4.45 -1.04 5.50
C PHE A 55 -3.11 -0.33 5.50
N TYR A 56 -2.83 0.49 6.51
CA TYR A 56 -1.53 1.08 6.69
C TYR A 56 -1.10 1.04 8.16
N SER A 57 0.21 1.09 8.39
CA SER A 57 0.78 1.28 9.72
C SER A 57 2.08 2.07 9.62
N PHE A 58 2.38 2.85 10.65
CA PHE A 58 3.71 3.42 10.82
C PHE A 58 4.68 2.35 11.31
N LYS A 59 5.90 2.33 10.78
CA LYS A 59 6.97 1.49 11.32
C LYS A 59 7.41 2.11 12.65
N LYS A 60 7.62 1.28 13.67
CA LYS A 60 8.28 1.75 14.89
C LYS A 60 9.69 2.20 14.54
N SER A 61 10.02 3.43 14.94
CA SER A 61 11.38 3.97 14.97
C SER A 61 12.22 3.27 16.05
#